data_AF-A0A920W7W6-F1
#
_entry.id   AF-A0A920W7W6-F1
#
_cell.length_a   1.000
_cell.length_b   1.000
_cell.length_c   1.000
_cell.angle_alpha   90.00
_cell.angle_beta   90.00
_cell.angle_gamma   90.00
#
_symmetry.space_group_name_H-M   'P 1'
#
loop_
_entity.id
_entity.type
_entity.pdbx_description
1 polymer ?
#
loop_
_entity_poly.entity_id
_entity_poly.type
_entity_poly.pdbx_seq_one_letter_code
_entity_poly.pdbx_strand_id
1 'polypeptide(L)'
;MGALLLEGEAADADEAWQLCEANEIELLPCHSRGAVGPMAGVISSSMSLYEVRDEVNQQVAYSNLNEGLGKVLRMGAYSPEVIDRLRWINSRLAPILSEAFARQGPFDVRALLAQSLQMGDEGHNRNRAGSALFLREMSSSIAQCDVSSAEISQVFDFINGNEHFVLNMVMPAAKASADAARNIPGSTMVVAMARNGTEFGIQVSGAGDQWFTAPANTPEGILFPGFSDKDINPDIGDSTIMETYGIGGFAMACAPAIVRFVGGSVELAHQKTHQMYEITLAENPTYKLLPWTFVAPRLA
;
A
#
# COMPACT_ATOMS: atom_id res chain seq x y z
N MET A 1 4.57 17.54 9.89
CA MET A 1 5.83 17.43 10.66
C MET A 1 6.99 16.92 9.82
N GLY A 2 7.31 15.62 9.80
CA GLY A 2 8.50 15.13 9.08
C GLY A 2 8.53 15.46 7.58
N ALA A 3 7.38 15.54 6.92
CA ALA A 3 7.28 16.03 5.55
C ALA A 3 7.79 17.48 5.40
N LEU A 4 7.41 18.41 6.27
CA LEU A 4 7.86 19.80 6.22
C LEU A 4 9.38 19.93 6.46
N LEU A 5 9.91 19.08 7.35
CA LEU A 5 11.36 18.97 7.56
C LEU A 5 12.10 18.43 6.33
N LEU A 6 11.49 17.48 5.61
CA LEU A 6 12.03 16.96 4.37
C LEU A 6 12.08 18.05 3.29
N GLU A 7 10.99 18.81 3.15
CA GLU A 7 10.88 19.90 2.17
C GLU A 7 11.72 21.13 2.56
N GLY A 8 12.22 21.22 3.80
CA GLY A 8 12.96 22.38 4.29
C GLY A 8 12.07 23.59 4.54
N GLU A 9 10.77 23.39 4.69
CA GLU A 9 9.77 24.42 4.99
C GLU A 9 9.72 24.77 6.50
N ALA A 10 10.34 23.95 7.34
CA ALA A 10 10.53 24.20 8.75
C ALA A 10 11.93 23.75 9.20
N ALA A 11 12.53 24.49 10.13
CA ALA A 11 13.82 24.17 10.73
C ALA A 11 13.72 23.02 11.74
N ASP A 12 12.58 22.92 12.44
CA ASP A 12 12.34 21.90 13.47
C ASP A 12 10.86 21.52 13.61
N ALA A 13 10.59 20.58 14.52
CA ALA A 13 9.25 20.07 14.77
C ALA A 13 8.33 21.06 15.50
N ASP A 14 8.84 22.11 16.14
CA ASP A 14 7.95 23.10 16.76
C ASP A 14 7.47 24.09 15.69
N GLU A 15 8.38 24.54 14.81
CA GLU A 15 8.04 25.41 13.68
C GLU A 15 7.09 24.70 12.71
N ALA A 16 7.36 23.45 12.34
CA ALA A 16 6.48 22.67 11.47
C ALA A 16 5.08 22.48 12.08
N TRP A 17 4.95 22.46 13.42
CA TRP A 17 3.67 22.33 14.11
C TRP A 17 2.89 23.64 14.04
N GLN A 18 3.58 24.75 14.29
CA GLN A 18 3.02 26.10 14.18
C GLN A 18 2.50 26.39 12.77
N LEU A 19 3.22 25.98 11.72
CA LEU A 19 2.74 26.11 10.34
C LEU A 19 1.44 25.33 10.09
N CYS A 20 1.32 24.12 10.67
CA CYS A 20 0.09 23.34 10.57
C CYS A 20 -1.07 24.03 11.32
N GLU A 21 -0.84 24.53 12.53
CA GLU A 21 -1.88 25.21 13.33
C GLU A 21 -2.30 26.56 12.74
N ALA A 22 -1.38 27.28 12.10
CA ALA A 22 -1.65 28.56 11.44
C ALA A 22 -2.45 28.41 10.13
N ASN A 23 -2.70 27.19 9.66
CA ASN A 23 -3.30 26.89 8.34
C ASN A 23 -2.51 27.51 7.18
N GLU A 24 -1.19 27.59 7.31
CA GLU A 24 -0.30 28.04 6.23
C GLU A 24 0.00 26.91 5.23
N ILE A 25 -0.46 25.70 5.52
CA ILE A 25 -0.31 24.51 4.68
C ILE A 25 -1.69 23.93 4.36
N GLU A 26 -1.91 23.59 3.09
CA GLU A 26 -3.12 22.89 2.66
C GLU A 26 -2.94 21.37 2.82
N LEU A 27 -3.81 20.74 3.60
CA LEU A 27 -3.85 19.27 3.76
C LEU A 27 -5.02 18.70 2.98
N LEU A 28 -4.73 17.83 2.02
CA LEU A 28 -5.72 17.19 1.16
C LEU A 28 -5.60 15.67 1.23
N PRO A 29 -6.74 14.93 1.23
CA PRO A 29 -6.71 13.47 1.15
C PRO A 29 -6.08 13.01 -0.16
N CYS A 30 -5.20 12.01 -0.12
CA CYS A 30 -4.58 11.40 -1.30
C CYS A 30 -5.62 11.03 -2.37
N HIS A 31 -6.73 10.42 -1.95
CA HIS A 31 -7.83 10.01 -2.83
C HIS A 31 -8.40 11.13 -3.71
N SER A 32 -8.35 12.39 -3.25
CA SER A 32 -8.83 13.57 -4.00
C SER A 32 -7.86 14.03 -5.10
N ARG A 33 -6.63 13.52 -5.07
CA ARG A 33 -5.56 13.82 -6.03
C ARG A 33 -5.14 12.60 -6.84
N GLY A 34 -6.01 11.58 -6.91
CA GLY A 34 -5.68 10.32 -7.61
C GLY A 34 -4.55 9.54 -6.94
N ALA A 35 -4.26 9.79 -5.67
CA ALA A 35 -3.19 9.12 -4.94
C ALA A 35 -3.75 8.22 -3.83
N VAL A 36 -2.89 7.36 -3.29
CA VAL A 36 -3.13 6.56 -2.08
C VAL A 36 -1.83 6.46 -1.29
N GLY A 37 -1.91 6.55 0.04
CA GLY A 37 -0.76 6.45 0.95
C GLY A 37 -1.01 5.42 2.07
N PRO A 38 -0.07 4.51 2.36
CA PRO A 38 -0.22 3.57 3.48
C PRO A 38 0.00 4.28 4.82
N MET A 39 -0.78 3.90 5.85
CA MET A 39 -0.72 4.46 7.21
C MET A 39 -0.94 5.98 7.21
N ALA A 40 -0.10 6.79 7.87
CA ALA A 40 -0.25 8.25 7.79
C ALA A 40 -0.19 8.76 6.33
N GLY A 41 0.48 8.03 5.43
CA GLY A 41 0.33 8.19 3.99
C GLY A 41 0.74 9.55 3.43
N VAL A 42 1.50 10.35 4.18
CA VAL A 42 1.83 11.73 3.81
C VAL A 42 2.70 11.74 2.57
N ILE A 43 2.28 12.55 1.58
CA ILE A 43 3.00 12.82 0.34
C ILE A 43 3.27 14.32 0.29
N SER A 44 4.54 14.70 0.09
CA SER A 44 4.98 16.09 -0.06
C SER A 44 5.66 16.32 -1.41
N SER A 45 5.93 17.59 -1.73
CA SER A 45 6.24 18.03 -3.10
C SER A 45 7.48 17.37 -3.72
N SER A 46 8.51 17.11 -2.92
CA SER A 46 9.76 16.49 -3.39
C SER A 46 9.73 14.97 -3.45
N MET A 47 8.67 14.33 -2.93
CA MET A 47 8.59 12.88 -2.87
C MET A 47 8.36 12.27 -4.25
N SER A 48 9.20 11.30 -4.61
CA SER A 48 9.00 10.48 -5.79
C SER A 48 7.80 9.55 -5.61
N LEU A 49 7.04 9.36 -6.69
CA LEU A 49 5.83 8.54 -6.71
C LEU A 49 5.97 7.41 -7.73
N TYR A 50 5.32 6.28 -7.46
CA TYR A 50 4.88 5.37 -8.51
C TYR A 50 3.70 5.99 -9.26
N GLU A 51 3.78 6.04 -10.58
CA GLU A 51 2.64 6.29 -11.47
C GLU A 51 2.16 4.94 -12.01
N VAL A 52 0.89 4.60 -11.77
CA VAL A 52 0.26 3.40 -12.32
C VAL A 52 -0.87 3.82 -13.24
N ARG A 53 -0.85 3.29 -14.46
CA ARG A 53 -1.83 3.59 -15.50
C ARG A 53 -2.66 2.36 -15.83
N ASP A 54 -3.98 2.51 -15.76
CA ASP A 54 -4.93 1.60 -16.39
C ASP A 54 -5.08 2.01 -17.85
N GLU A 55 -4.47 1.24 -18.77
CA GLU A 55 -4.51 1.53 -20.20
C GLU A 55 -5.90 1.31 -20.82
N VAL A 56 -6.78 0.53 -20.19
CA VAL A 56 -8.12 0.26 -20.72
C VAL A 56 -9.04 1.45 -20.45
N ASN A 57 -9.06 1.94 -19.22
CA ASN A 57 -9.95 3.01 -18.79
C ASN A 57 -9.26 4.39 -18.74
N GLN A 58 -7.97 4.46 -19.07
CA GLN A 58 -7.15 5.67 -19.06
C GLN A 58 -7.06 6.34 -17.67
N GLN A 59 -7.27 5.57 -16.61
CA GLN A 59 -7.09 6.05 -15.25
C GLN A 59 -5.61 6.03 -14.86
N VAL A 60 -5.23 7.01 -14.05
CA VAL A 60 -3.87 7.10 -13.49
C VAL A 60 -3.98 7.30 -12.00
N ALA A 61 -3.20 6.54 -11.25
CA ALA A 61 -3.13 6.69 -9.81
C ALA A 61 -1.68 6.66 -9.31
N TYR A 62 -1.48 7.26 -8.15
CA TYR A 62 -0.17 7.50 -7.58
C TYR A 62 -0.02 6.97 -6.16
N SER A 63 1.21 6.67 -5.76
CA SER A 63 1.58 6.42 -4.36
C SER A 63 3.06 6.74 -4.17
N ASN A 64 3.44 7.20 -2.99
CA ASN A 64 4.86 7.35 -2.63
C ASN A 64 5.58 5.99 -2.60
N LEU A 65 6.91 5.99 -2.57
CA LEU A 65 7.70 4.77 -2.41
C LEU A 65 7.68 4.27 -0.96
N ASN A 66 7.80 2.96 -0.77
CA ASN A 66 7.86 2.38 0.57
C ASN A 66 9.19 2.72 1.28
N GLU A 67 9.11 3.24 2.50
CA GLU A 67 10.26 3.75 3.26
C GLU A 67 11.10 2.67 3.96
N GLY A 68 10.71 1.40 3.85
CA GLY A 68 11.30 0.27 4.57
C GLY A 68 10.59 -0.05 5.88
N LEU A 69 11.31 -0.76 6.75
CA LEU A 69 10.82 -1.21 8.06
C LEU A 69 11.44 -0.38 9.21
N GLY A 70 10.85 -0.51 10.40
CA GLY A 70 11.30 0.18 11.60
C GLY A 70 10.75 1.60 11.71
N LYS A 71 11.60 2.56 12.10
CA LYS A 71 11.21 3.98 12.18
C LYS A 71 11.06 4.54 10.76
N VAL A 72 9.85 4.97 10.43
CA VAL A 72 9.45 5.49 9.12
C VAL A 72 8.39 6.57 9.28
N LEU A 73 8.31 7.50 8.32
CA LEU A 73 7.40 8.64 8.35
C LEU A 73 5.94 8.22 8.29
N ARG A 74 5.59 7.17 7.54
CA ARG A 74 4.24 6.63 7.51
C ARG A 74 3.73 6.14 8.88
N MET A 75 4.62 5.88 9.82
CA MET A 75 4.31 5.56 11.23
C MET A 75 4.49 6.77 12.18
N GLY A 76 4.67 7.97 11.63
CA GLY A 76 4.82 9.22 12.39
C GLY A 76 6.24 9.53 12.87
N ALA A 77 7.25 8.73 12.52
CA ALA A 77 8.64 9.00 12.93
C ALA A 77 9.30 10.05 12.01
N TYR A 78 10.10 10.95 12.58
CA TYR A 78 10.76 12.03 11.82
C TYR A 78 12.16 12.37 12.39
N SER A 79 12.84 11.39 12.98
CA SER A 79 14.24 11.56 13.39
C SER A 79 15.14 11.83 12.17
N PRO A 80 16.36 12.39 12.36
CA PRO A 80 17.29 12.65 11.26
C PRO A 80 17.52 11.44 10.34
N GLU A 81 17.63 10.23 10.90
CA GLU A 81 17.77 8.98 10.13
C GLU A 81 16.59 8.71 9.18
N VAL A 82 15.36 9.11 9.54
CA VAL A 82 14.17 8.97 8.70
C VAL A 82 14.22 9.97 7.56
N ILE A 83 14.54 11.23 7.86
CA ILE A 83 14.63 12.30 6.86
C ILE A 83 15.77 12.01 5.87
N ASP A 84 16.93 11.56 6.35
CA ASP A 84 18.06 11.18 5.48
C ASP A 84 17.73 9.99 4.59
N ARG A 85 16.97 9.01 5.10
CA ARG A 85 16.48 7.90 4.28
C ARG A 85 15.52 8.38 3.20
N LEU A 86 14.57 9.26 3.51
CA LEU A 86 13.65 9.84 2.53
C LEU A 86 14.40 10.63 1.45
N ARG A 87 15.42 11.40 1.83
CA ARG A 87 16.32 12.08 0.89
C ARG A 87 17.07 11.09 0.00
N TRP A 88 17.58 9.99 0.55
CA TRP A 88 18.23 8.93 -0.24
C TRP A 88 17.23 8.24 -1.19
N ILE A 89 16.00 7.98 -0.73
CA ILE A 89 14.94 7.43 -1.58
C ILE A 89 14.70 8.34 -2.79
N ASN A 90 14.54 9.64 -2.57
CA ASN A 90 14.27 10.60 -3.64
C ASN A 90 15.48 10.86 -4.56
N SER A 91 16.70 10.90 -4.00
CA SER A 91 17.89 11.29 -4.77
C SER A 91 18.65 10.12 -5.39
N ARG A 92 18.44 8.89 -4.93
CA ARG A 92 19.14 7.69 -5.43
C ARG A 92 18.20 6.57 -5.84
N LEU A 93 17.40 6.04 -4.89
CA LEU A 93 16.56 4.88 -5.17
C LEU A 93 15.57 5.15 -6.32
N ALA A 94 14.78 6.22 -6.22
CA ALA A 94 13.76 6.54 -7.20
C ALA A 94 14.33 6.84 -8.60
N PRO A 95 15.40 7.63 -8.77
CA PRO A 95 16.05 7.80 -10.07
C PRO A 95 16.55 6.50 -10.68
N ILE A 96 17.18 5.61 -9.89
CA ILE A 96 17.65 4.30 -10.37
C ILE A 96 16.48 3.43 -10.81
N LEU A 97 15.39 3.40 -10.03
CA LEU A 97 14.18 2.66 -10.41
C LEU A 97 13.52 3.25 -11.66
N SER A 98 13.47 4.59 -11.77
CA SER A 98 12.94 5.28 -12.95
C SER A 98 13.72 4.93 -14.21
N GLU A 99 15.05 4.93 -14.14
CA GLU A 99 15.91 4.48 -15.23
C GLU A 99 15.68 2.99 -15.57
N ALA A 100 15.56 2.14 -14.55
CA ALA A 100 15.28 0.71 -14.73
C ALA A 100 13.93 0.48 -15.43
N PHE A 101 12.86 1.20 -15.05
CA PHE A 101 11.58 1.14 -15.75
C PHE A 101 11.67 1.68 -17.18
N ALA A 102 12.41 2.76 -17.43
CA ALA A 102 12.62 3.28 -18.78
C ALA A 102 13.33 2.28 -19.70
N ARG A 103 14.22 1.46 -19.14
CA ARG A 103 14.93 0.37 -19.86
C ARG A 103 14.04 -0.85 -20.09
N GLN A 104 13.26 -1.25 -19.08
CA GLN A 104 12.41 -2.44 -19.13
C GLN A 104 11.15 -2.24 -19.98
N GLY A 105 10.60 -1.02 -19.96
CA GLY A 105 9.25 -0.74 -20.40
C GLY A 105 8.21 -0.92 -19.27
N PRO A 106 6.91 -0.86 -19.61
CA PRO A 106 5.83 -0.96 -18.64
C PRO A 106 5.92 -2.24 -17.79
N PHE A 107 5.72 -2.09 -16.48
CA PHE A 107 5.70 -3.21 -15.53
C PHE A 107 4.25 -3.61 -15.22
N ASP A 108 3.89 -4.87 -15.46
CA ASP A 108 2.51 -5.36 -15.27
C ASP A 108 2.22 -5.66 -13.78
N VAL A 109 1.74 -4.63 -13.07
CA VAL A 109 1.35 -4.73 -11.65
C VAL A 109 0.19 -5.72 -11.44
N ARG A 110 -0.69 -5.90 -12.44
CA ARG A 110 -1.79 -6.85 -12.37
C ARG A 110 -1.27 -8.29 -12.42
N ALA A 111 -0.30 -8.58 -13.28
CA ALA A 111 0.36 -9.87 -13.34
C ALA A 111 1.15 -10.16 -12.05
N LEU A 112 1.86 -9.15 -11.51
CA LEU A 112 2.55 -9.25 -10.23
C LEU A 112 1.59 -9.67 -9.10
N LEU A 113 0.46 -8.97 -8.96
CA LEU A 113 -0.57 -9.29 -7.96
C LEU A 113 -1.17 -10.68 -8.17
N ALA A 114 -1.52 -11.03 -9.40
CA ALA A 114 -2.11 -12.33 -9.70
C ALA A 114 -1.16 -13.49 -9.34
N GLN A 115 0.14 -13.31 -9.56
CA GLN A 115 1.15 -14.30 -9.19
C GLN A 115 1.42 -14.32 -7.68
N SER A 116 1.50 -13.16 -7.02
CA SER A 116 1.77 -13.10 -5.57
C SER A 116 0.65 -13.75 -4.75
N LEU A 117 -0.61 -13.57 -5.14
CA LEU A 117 -1.76 -14.25 -4.52
C LEU A 117 -1.67 -15.78 -4.58
N GLN A 118 -1.05 -16.33 -5.62
CA GLN A 118 -0.80 -17.78 -5.73
C GLN A 118 0.46 -18.23 -4.96
N MET A 119 1.22 -17.30 -4.40
CA MET A 119 2.47 -17.54 -3.68
C MET A 119 2.37 -17.21 -2.18
N GLY A 120 1.14 -17.13 -1.66
CA GLY A 120 0.90 -16.98 -0.23
C GLY A 120 0.82 -15.53 0.26
N ASP A 121 0.77 -14.56 -0.65
CA ASP A 121 0.48 -13.16 -0.31
C ASP A 121 -1.03 -12.89 -0.37
N GLU A 122 -1.48 -11.84 0.33
CA GLU A 122 -2.83 -11.29 0.16
C GLU A 122 -2.81 -9.84 -0.37
N GLY A 123 -1.64 -9.23 -0.58
CA GLY A 123 -1.50 -7.94 -1.27
C GLY A 123 -1.74 -6.69 -0.41
N HIS A 124 -1.98 -6.83 0.90
CA HIS A 124 -2.11 -5.71 1.84
C HIS A 124 -1.14 -5.87 3.02
N ASN A 125 -1.36 -6.83 3.91
CA ASN A 125 -0.50 -7.10 5.06
C ASN A 125 0.71 -7.99 4.73
N ARG A 126 0.61 -8.88 3.74
CA ARG A 126 1.70 -9.76 3.31
C ARG A 126 1.95 -9.57 1.82
N ASN A 127 3.13 -9.03 1.52
CA ASN A 127 3.60 -8.67 0.17
C ASN A 127 4.98 -9.27 -0.15
N ARG A 128 5.35 -10.35 0.56
CA ARG A 128 6.70 -10.90 0.52
C ARG A 128 6.99 -11.56 -0.83
N ALA A 129 6.05 -12.33 -1.36
CA ALA A 129 6.18 -12.93 -2.68
C ALA A 129 6.21 -11.84 -3.77
N GLY A 130 5.31 -10.86 -3.70
CA GLY A 130 5.28 -9.73 -4.62
C GLY A 130 6.60 -8.95 -4.64
N SER A 131 7.16 -8.63 -3.47
CA SER A 131 8.43 -7.91 -3.36
C SER A 131 9.60 -8.71 -3.95
N ALA A 132 9.63 -10.03 -3.75
CA ALA A 132 10.65 -10.90 -4.34
C ALA A 132 10.49 -11.05 -5.87
N LEU A 133 9.26 -11.15 -6.37
CA LEU A 133 8.96 -11.22 -7.80
C LEU A 133 9.36 -9.93 -8.51
N PHE A 134 9.04 -8.78 -7.92
CA PHE A 134 9.47 -7.47 -8.42
C PHE A 134 11.00 -7.39 -8.53
N LEU A 135 11.72 -7.74 -7.45
CA LEU A 135 13.18 -7.71 -7.46
C LEU A 135 13.75 -8.65 -8.54
N ARG A 136 13.21 -9.87 -8.66
CA ARG A 136 13.61 -10.83 -9.70
C ARG A 136 13.45 -10.22 -11.09
N GLU A 137 12.29 -9.64 -11.37
CA GLU A 137 11.95 -9.12 -12.69
C GLU A 137 12.74 -7.86 -13.07
N MET A 138 12.90 -6.92 -12.13
CA MET A 138 13.63 -5.67 -12.37
C MET A 138 15.16 -5.80 -12.26
N SER A 139 15.68 -6.91 -11.72
CA SER A 139 17.11 -7.07 -11.40
C SER A 139 18.04 -6.76 -12.57
N SER A 140 17.71 -7.26 -13.77
CA SER A 140 18.54 -7.04 -14.96
C SER A 140 18.55 -5.57 -15.38
N SER A 141 17.39 -4.91 -15.33
CA SER A 141 17.23 -3.50 -15.68
C SER A 141 17.97 -2.60 -14.69
N ILE A 142 17.86 -2.88 -13.39
CA ILE A 142 18.60 -2.17 -12.32
C ILE A 142 20.11 -2.36 -12.49
N ALA A 143 20.58 -3.58 -12.80
CA ALA A 143 21.99 -3.86 -12.99
C ALA A 143 22.62 -3.17 -14.22
N GLN A 144 21.78 -2.68 -15.15
CA GLN A 144 22.20 -1.97 -16.35
C GLN A 144 22.13 -0.44 -16.22
N CYS A 145 21.67 0.08 -15.08
CA CYS A 145 21.66 1.52 -14.84
C CYS A 145 23.09 2.09 -14.77
N ASP A 146 23.27 3.33 -15.21
CA ASP A 146 24.59 3.99 -15.23
C ASP A 146 24.99 4.56 -13.86
N VAL A 147 25.13 3.64 -12.89
CA VAL A 147 25.49 3.92 -11.50
C VAL A 147 26.54 2.93 -11.00
N SER A 148 27.14 3.22 -9.86
CA SER A 148 28.16 2.32 -9.30
C SER A 148 27.57 0.99 -8.82
N SER A 149 28.39 -0.07 -8.82
CA SER A 149 27.99 -1.37 -8.26
C SER A 149 27.60 -1.29 -6.78
N ALA A 150 28.18 -0.35 -6.03
CA ALA A 150 27.82 -0.08 -4.64
C ALA A 150 26.38 0.44 -4.52
N GLU A 151 25.94 1.31 -5.41
CA GLU A 151 24.56 1.81 -5.43
C GLU A 151 23.56 0.74 -5.84
N ILE A 152 23.90 -0.07 -6.84
CA ILE A 152 23.09 -1.24 -7.24
C ILE A 152 22.89 -2.17 -6.03
N SER A 153 23.96 -2.45 -5.28
CA SER A 153 23.88 -3.25 -4.06
C SER A 153 22.94 -2.60 -3.03
N GLN A 154 23.06 -1.30 -2.79
CA GLN A 154 22.18 -0.59 -1.84
C GLN A 154 20.70 -0.68 -2.24
N VAL A 155 20.39 -0.58 -3.53
CA VAL A 155 19.02 -0.75 -4.03
C VAL A 155 18.51 -2.17 -3.79
N PHE A 156 19.31 -3.19 -4.10
CA PHE A 156 18.94 -4.58 -3.85
C PHE A 156 18.78 -4.89 -2.36
N ASP A 157 19.68 -4.39 -1.51
CA ASP A 157 19.61 -4.56 -0.06
C ASP A 157 18.36 -3.88 0.51
N PHE A 158 18.01 -2.69 0.01
CA PHE A 158 16.80 -1.97 0.43
C PHE A 158 15.52 -2.73 0.07
N ILE A 159 15.41 -3.23 -1.16
CA ILE A 159 14.24 -4.00 -1.61
C ILE A 159 14.16 -5.33 -0.85
N ASN A 160 15.28 -6.05 -0.73
CA ASN A 160 15.32 -7.35 -0.05
C ASN A 160 15.03 -7.24 1.46
N GLY A 161 15.46 -6.14 2.10
CA GLY A 161 15.15 -5.85 3.50
C GLY A 161 13.73 -5.35 3.75
N ASN A 162 12.92 -5.19 2.70
CA ASN A 162 11.59 -4.61 2.78
C ASN A 162 10.53 -5.56 2.20
N GLU A 163 9.93 -6.40 3.06
CA GLU A 163 8.89 -7.34 2.64
C GLU A 163 7.60 -6.67 2.13
N HIS A 164 7.43 -5.36 2.36
CA HIS A 164 6.29 -4.57 1.90
C HIS A 164 6.63 -3.66 0.72
N PHE A 165 7.77 -3.85 0.06
CA PHE A 165 8.26 -2.94 -0.97
C PHE A 165 7.20 -2.63 -2.05
N VAL A 166 6.47 -3.66 -2.50
CA VAL A 166 5.46 -3.51 -3.55
C VAL A 166 4.08 -3.04 -3.09
N LEU A 167 3.83 -2.89 -1.77
CA LEU A 167 2.51 -2.43 -1.27
C LEU A 167 2.15 -1.08 -1.92
N ASN A 168 3.11 -0.17 -1.94
CA ASN A 168 3.01 1.15 -2.52
C ASN A 168 2.87 1.15 -4.06
N MET A 169 3.09 0.03 -4.73
CA MET A 169 2.86 -0.14 -6.17
C MET A 169 1.50 -0.76 -6.47
N VAL A 170 1.05 -1.70 -5.63
CA VAL A 170 -0.22 -2.40 -5.84
C VAL A 170 -1.42 -1.57 -5.39
N MET A 171 -1.27 -0.71 -4.37
CA MET A 171 -2.30 0.22 -3.92
C MET A 171 -2.79 1.17 -5.04
N PRO A 172 -1.92 1.88 -5.78
CA PRO A 172 -2.38 2.70 -6.89
C PRO A 172 -2.98 1.88 -8.05
N ALA A 173 -2.56 0.64 -8.26
CA ALA A 173 -3.23 -0.25 -9.24
C ALA A 173 -4.68 -0.56 -8.83
N ALA A 174 -4.91 -0.85 -7.55
CA ALA A 174 -6.26 -1.02 -6.99
C ALA A 174 -7.08 0.27 -7.09
N LYS A 175 -6.47 1.43 -6.79
CA LYS A 175 -7.10 2.75 -6.92
C LYS A 175 -7.53 3.05 -8.35
N ALA A 176 -6.63 2.92 -9.33
CA ALA A 176 -6.95 3.17 -10.73
C ALA A 176 -8.08 2.26 -11.23
N SER A 177 -8.07 1.00 -10.81
CA SER A 177 -9.11 0.02 -11.16
C SER A 177 -10.46 0.34 -10.50
N ALA A 178 -10.47 0.74 -9.23
CA ALA A 178 -11.69 1.14 -8.53
C ALA A 178 -12.25 2.47 -9.08
N ASP A 179 -11.37 3.40 -9.45
CA ASP A 179 -11.73 4.69 -10.03
C ASP A 179 -12.32 4.54 -11.44
N ALA A 180 -11.97 3.49 -12.19
CA ALA A 180 -12.62 3.16 -13.46
C ALA A 180 -14.13 2.87 -13.30
N ALA A 181 -14.58 2.50 -12.09
CA ALA A 181 -15.99 2.26 -11.79
C ALA A 181 -16.71 3.49 -11.18
N ARG A 182 -16.09 4.68 -11.14
CA ARG A 182 -16.72 5.90 -10.61
C ARG A 182 -17.79 6.47 -11.53
N ASN A 183 -18.68 7.26 -10.94
CA ASN A 183 -19.67 8.09 -11.65
C ASN A 183 -20.65 7.29 -12.51
N ILE A 184 -20.99 6.07 -12.10
CA ILE A 184 -22.03 5.27 -12.77
C ILE A 184 -23.37 5.58 -12.07
N PRO A 185 -24.34 6.25 -12.73
CA PRO A 185 -25.58 6.66 -12.10
C PRO A 185 -26.36 5.47 -11.52
N GLY A 186 -26.75 5.57 -10.25
CA GLY A 186 -27.48 4.53 -9.53
C GLY A 186 -26.64 3.34 -9.04
N SER A 187 -25.33 3.30 -9.33
CA SER A 187 -24.45 2.27 -8.81
C SER A 187 -24.18 2.46 -7.33
N THR A 188 -24.37 1.38 -6.56
CA THR A 188 -24.10 1.33 -5.11
C THR A 188 -22.73 0.72 -4.80
N MET A 189 -21.88 0.52 -5.80
CA MET A 189 -20.54 -0.05 -5.61
C MET A 189 -19.64 0.91 -4.84
N VAL A 190 -18.98 0.42 -3.78
CA VAL A 190 -17.92 1.17 -3.09
C VAL A 190 -16.70 1.24 -4.00
N VAL A 191 -16.17 2.45 -4.20
CA VAL A 191 -15.03 2.75 -5.09
C VAL A 191 -13.83 3.33 -4.33
N ALA A 192 -13.99 3.62 -3.04
CA ALA A 192 -12.90 3.90 -2.13
C ALA A 192 -13.33 3.59 -0.69
N MET A 193 -12.42 3.00 0.07
CA MET A 193 -12.43 2.96 1.52
C MET A 193 -11.11 3.53 2.01
N ALA A 194 -11.15 4.49 2.92
CA ALA A 194 -9.97 5.12 3.49
C ALA A 194 -10.22 5.50 4.94
N ARG A 195 -9.16 5.72 5.70
CA ARG A 195 -9.24 6.10 7.11
C ARG A 195 -8.06 6.96 7.51
N ASN A 196 -8.21 7.80 8.52
CA ASN A 196 -7.19 8.80 8.89
C ASN A 196 -6.77 8.75 10.37
N GLY A 197 -7.10 7.67 11.09
CA GLY A 197 -6.86 7.55 12.53
C GLY A 197 -7.94 8.21 13.40
N THR A 198 -8.96 8.82 12.80
CA THR A 198 -10.11 9.40 13.50
C THR A 198 -11.44 8.99 12.87
N GLU A 199 -11.54 9.06 11.55
CA GLU A 199 -12.71 8.66 10.77
C GLU A 199 -12.35 7.56 9.76
N PHE A 200 -13.32 6.70 9.50
CA PHE A 200 -13.39 5.81 8.35
C PHE A 200 -14.36 6.41 7.34
N GLY A 201 -13.94 6.48 6.08
CA GLY A 201 -14.72 7.06 5.00
C GLY A 201 -14.88 6.09 3.83
N ILE A 202 -16.04 6.15 3.17
CA ILE A 202 -16.26 5.50 1.89
C ILE A 202 -16.72 6.48 0.81
N GLN A 203 -16.42 6.15 -0.43
CA GLN A 203 -17.07 6.74 -1.61
C GLN A 203 -17.76 5.65 -2.41
N VAL A 204 -18.91 6.00 -2.98
CA VAL A 204 -19.78 5.09 -3.74
C VAL A 204 -19.91 5.61 -5.17
N SER A 205 -19.85 4.72 -6.16
CA SER A 205 -19.81 5.04 -7.59
C SER A 205 -20.88 6.06 -8.03
N GLY A 206 -22.13 5.86 -7.62
CA GLY A 206 -23.25 6.73 -7.99
C GLY A 206 -23.33 8.06 -7.22
N ALA A 207 -22.46 8.30 -6.24
CA ALA A 207 -22.47 9.50 -5.38
C ALA A 207 -21.34 10.49 -5.70
N GLY A 208 -20.62 10.29 -6.81
CA GLY A 208 -19.50 11.15 -7.20
C GLY A 208 -18.39 11.17 -6.15
N ASP A 209 -17.93 12.36 -5.79
CA ASP A 209 -16.82 12.56 -4.84
C ASP A 209 -17.26 12.69 -3.38
N GLN A 210 -18.56 12.51 -3.09
CA GLN A 210 -19.07 12.59 -1.72
C GLN A 210 -18.47 11.48 -0.84
N TRP A 211 -17.91 11.89 0.30
CA TRP A 211 -17.52 10.98 1.38
C TRP A 211 -18.68 10.74 2.33
N PHE A 212 -18.85 9.48 2.74
CA PHE A 212 -19.68 9.08 3.86
C PHE A 212 -18.75 8.62 4.97
N THR A 213 -18.74 9.33 6.10
CA THR A 213 -17.80 9.08 7.21
C THR A 213 -18.50 8.59 8.47
N ALA A 214 -17.75 7.82 9.25
CA ALA A 214 -18.08 7.40 10.60
C ALA A 214 -16.78 7.35 11.43
N PRO A 215 -16.85 7.31 12.77
CA PRO A 215 -15.66 7.11 13.60
C PRO A 215 -14.88 5.85 13.17
N ALA A 216 -13.55 5.97 13.08
CA ALA A 216 -12.69 4.82 12.78
C ALA A 216 -12.74 3.80 13.93
N ASN A 217 -12.80 2.51 13.57
CA ASN A 217 -12.73 1.44 14.57
C ASN A 217 -11.30 1.28 15.10
N THR A 218 -11.17 0.79 16.33
CA THR A 218 -9.89 0.35 16.88
C THR A 218 -9.68 -1.12 16.54
N PRO A 219 -8.60 -1.49 15.82
CA PRO A 219 -8.33 -2.88 15.49
C PRO A 219 -8.06 -3.74 16.73
N GLU A 220 -8.53 -4.98 16.71
CA GLU A 220 -8.19 -6.01 17.69
C GLU A 220 -7.22 -7.02 17.06
N GLY A 221 -6.16 -7.40 17.77
CA GLY A 221 -5.15 -8.29 17.22
C GLY A 221 -4.08 -8.74 18.22
N ILE A 222 -3.15 -9.56 17.73
CA ILE A 222 -2.00 -10.02 18.53
C ILE A 222 -0.99 -8.88 18.61
N LEU A 223 -0.70 -8.42 19.82
CA LEU A 223 0.27 -7.36 20.08
C LEU A 223 1.68 -7.90 20.26
N PHE A 224 2.67 -7.09 19.89
CA PHE A 224 4.07 -7.40 20.18
C PHE A 224 4.34 -7.35 21.70
N PRO A 225 5.32 -8.14 22.21
CA PRO A 225 5.71 -8.08 23.61
C PRO A 225 6.01 -6.65 24.07
N GLY A 226 5.42 -6.24 25.18
CA GLY A 226 5.59 -4.91 25.77
C GLY A 226 4.49 -3.90 25.42
N PHE A 227 3.56 -4.25 24.53
CA PHE A 227 2.38 -3.43 24.19
C PHE A 227 1.08 -4.00 24.76
N SER A 228 0.08 -3.14 24.90
CA SER A 228 -1.25 -3.45 25.40
C SER A 228 -2.33 -2.77 24.55
N ASP A 229 -3.60 -3.13 24.78
CA ASP A 229 -4.73 -2.55 24.05
C ASP A 229 -4.84 -1.01 24.20
N LYS A 230 -4.22 -0.44 25.24
CA LYS A 230 -4.17 1.02 25.47
C LYS A 230 -3.25 1.75 24.50
N ASP A 231 -2.37 1.01 23.82
CA ASP A 231 -1.38 1.54 22.89
C ASP A 231 -1.89 1.49 21.43
N ILE A 232 -3.09 0.96 21.20
CA ILE A 232 -3.68 0.81 19.86
C ILE A 232 -4.39 2.12 19.47
N ASN A 233 -4.03 2.66 18.31
CA ASN A 233 -4.73 3.78 17.70
C ASN A 233 -5.90 3.31 16.83
N PRO A 234 -6.92 4.16 16.58
CA PRO A 234 -7.93 3.88 15.58
C PRO A 234 -7.30 3.66 14.18
N ASP A 235 -8.02 2.94 13.32
CA ASP A 235 -7.54 2.56 11.99
C ASP A 235 -7.14 3.77 11.12
N ILE A 236 -6.01 3.66 10.41
CA ILE A 236 -5.36 4.75 9.67
C ILE A 236 -4.72 4.30 8.35
N GLY A 237 -4.98 5.04 7.27
CA GLY A 237 -4.36 5.01 5.93
C GLY A 237 -5.32 4.74 4.75
N ASP A 238 -4.76 4.63 3.55
CA ASP A 238 -5.54 4.38 2.32
C ASP A 238 -5.45 2.93 1.83
N SER A 239 -4.65 2.08 2.47
CA SER A 239 -4.44 0.68 2.05
C SER A 239 -5.70 -0.20 1.98
N THR A 240 -6.83 0.26 2.52
CA THR A 240 -8.18 -0.32 2.42
C THR A 240 -8.75 -0.24 1.01
N ILE A 241 -8.06 0.49 0.13
CA ILE A 241 -8.26 0.39 -1.31
C ILE A 241 -7.99 -1.03 -1.83
N MET A 242 -7.14 -1.82 -1.17
CA MET A 242 -6.91 -3.23 -1.52
C MET A 242 -8.17 -4.07 -1.26
N GLU A 243 -8.83 -3.89 -0.12
CA GLU A 243 -10.11 -4.54 0.19
C GLU A 243 -11.24 -4.05 -0.70
N THR A 244 -11.25 -2.75 -1.05
CA THR A 244 -12.19 -2.19 -2.04
C THR A 244 -12.05 -2.91 -3.39
N TYR A 245 -10.83 -3.35 -3.71
CA TYR A 245 -10.50 -4.07 -4.93
C TYR A 245 -10.67 -5.60 -4.81
N GLY A 246 -11.15 -6.10 -3.67
CA GLY A 246 -11.38 -7.54 -3.43
C GLY A 246 -10.11 -8.32 -3.07
N ILE A 247 -9.03 -7.64 -2.68
CA ILE A 247 -7.73 -8.19 -2.26
C ILE A 247 -7.54 -7.87 -0.75
N GLY A 248 -6.41 -8.23 -0.16
CA GLY A 248 -6.12 -7.97 1.26
C GLY A 248 -6.91 -8.91 2.16
N GLY A 249 -7.63 -8.36 3.13
CA GLY A 249 -8.54 -9.12 3.99
C GLY A 249 -9.59 -9.94 3.24
N PHE A 250 -9.98 -9.52 2.03
CA PHE A 250 -10.91 -10.27 1.17
C PHE A 250 -10.27 -11.53 0.58
N ALA A 251 -8.95 -11.54 0.42
CA ALA A 251 -8.16 -12.64 -0.11
C ALA A 251 -7.34 -13.36 0.99
N MET A 252 -7.72 -13.19 2.27
CA MET A 252 -6.97 -13.71 3.41
C MET A 252 -6.73 -15.23 3.35
N ALA A 253 -7.63 -15.99 2.73
CA ALA A 253 -7.47 -17.43 2.49
C ALA A 253 -6.22 -17.77 1.65
N CYS A 254 -5.69 -16.85 0.85
CA CYS A 254 -4.44 -17.07 0.12
C CYS A 254 -3.21 -16.99 1.03
N ALA A 255 -3.29 -16.34 2.19
CA ALA A 255 -2.14 -16.04 3.05
C ALA A 255 -2.23 -16.71 4.43
N PRO A 256 -2.30 -18.06 4.53
CA PRO A 256 -2.47 -18.76 5.82
C PRO A 256 -1.34 -18.46 6.82
N ALA A 257 -0.15 -18.14 6.33
CA ALA A 257 0.99 -17.77 7.16
C ALA A 257 0.76 -16.48 7.95
N ILE A 258 -0.17 -15.62 7.51
CA ILE A 258 -0.46 -14.35 8.16
C ILE A 258 -1.36 -14.52 9.39
N VAL A 259 -2.15 -15.58 9.46
CA VAL A 259 -3.10 -15.86 10.56
C VAL A 259 -2.43 -15.82 11.93
N ARG A 260 -1.16 -16.23 12.01
CA ARG A 260 -0.37 -16.17 13.25
C ARG A 260 -0.01 -14.74 13.70
N PHE A 261 0.00 -13.79 12.76
CA PHE A 261 0.35 -12.39 13.00
C PHE A 261 -0.88 -11.51 13.19
N VAL A 262 -1.91 -11.70 12.37
CA VAL A 262 -3.15 -10.89 12.46
C VAL A 262 -4.18 -11.48 13.44
N GLY A 263 -3.96 -12.69 13.93
CA GLY A 263 -4.88 -13.41 14.81
C GLY A 263 -5.91 -14.24 14.04
N GLY A 264 -6.48 -15.26 14.72
CA GLY A 264 -7.50 -16.15 14.17
C GLY A 264 -7.02 -17.56 13.82
N SER A 265 -7.75 -18.24 12.92
CA SER A 265 -7.41 -19.57 12.39
C SER A 265 -7.47 -19.58 10.85
N VAL A 266 -6.87 -20.60 10.23
CA VAL A 266 -6.92 -20.77 8.76
C VAL A 266 -8.37 -20.96 8.32
N GLU A 267 -9.16 -21.72 9.07
CA GLU A 267 -10.59 -21.92 8.84
C GLU A 267 -11.37 -20.60 8.90
N LEU A 268 -11.04 -19.73 9.86
CA LEU A 268 -11.64 -18.40 9.95
C LEU A 268 -11.29 -17.54 8.72
N ALA A 269 -10.04 -17.56 8.26
CA ALA A 269 -9.63 -16.83 7.05
C ALA A 269 -10.42 -17.29 5.81
N HIS A 270 -10.65 -18.60 5.67
CA HIS A 270 -11.51 -19.17 4.64
C HIS A 270 -12.96 -18.70 4.77
N GLN A 271 -13.53 -18.83 5.97
CA GLN A 271 -14.91 -18.41 6.22
C GLN A 271 -15.09 -16.93 5.88
N LYS A 272 -14.16 -16.07 6.30
CA LYS A 272 -14.20 -14.63 6.02
C LYS A 272 -14.11 -14.33 4.54
N THR A 273 -13.18 -14.98 3.83
CA THR A 273 -13.06 -14.87 2.36
C THR A 273 -14.39 -15.25 1.68
N HIS A 274 -15.02 -16.35 2.09
CA HIS A 274 -16.32 -16.77 1.54
C HIS A 274 -17.47 -15.81 1.89
N GLN A 275 -17.49 -15.23 3.09
CA GLN A 275 -18.49 -14.22 3.48
C GLN A 275 -18.41 -12.97 2.59
N MET A 276 -17.24 -12.63 2.04
CA MET A 276 -17.11 -11.46 1.17
C MET A 276 -17.89 -11.61 -0.15
N TYR A 277 -18.23 -12.83 -0.57
CA TYR A 277 -19.08 -13.07 -1.75
C TYR A 277 -20.52 -12.57 -1.54
N GLU A 278 -20.96 -12.39 -0.30
CA GLU A 278 -22.29 -11.86 0.02
C GLU A 278 -22.37 -10.33 -0.16
N ILE A 279 -21.22 -9.64 -0.17
CA ILE A 279 -21.11 -8.18 -0.23
C ILE A 279 -20.37 -7.66 -1.47
N THR A 280 -20.03 -8.55 -2.40
CA THR A 280 -19.35 -8.22 -3.67
C THR A 280 -20.26 -8.51 -4.87
N LEU A 281 -19.96 -7.85 -6.00
CA LEU A 281 -20.80 -7.96 -7.20
C LEU A 281 -20.52 -9.21 -8.04
N ALA A 282 -19.24 -9.59 -8.15
CA ALA A 282 -18.79 -10.72 -8.96
C ALA A 282 -17.35 -11.11 -8.61
N GLU A 283 -16.95 -12.31 -9.04
CA GLU A 283 -15.56 -12.75 -9.01
C GLU A 283 -14.71 -12.07 -10.09
N ASN A 284 -13.48 -11.69 -9.75
CA ASN A 284 -12.51 -11.21 -10.74
C ASN A 284 -11.81 -12.42 -11.40
N PRO A 285 -11.97 -12.66 -12.72
CA PRO A 285 -11.40 -13.84 -13.38
C PRO A 285 -9.87 -13.84 -13.45
N THR A 286 -9.23 -12.69 -13.22
CA THR A 286 -7.76 -12.54 -13.22
C THR A 286 -7.16 -12.99 -11.90
N TYR A 287 -7.77 -12.63 -10.77
CA TYR A 287 -7.26 -12.92 -9.44
C TYR A 287 -7.92 -14.17 -8.86
N LYS A 288 -7.43 -15.32 -9.29
CA LYS A 288 -7.92 -16.60 -8.78
C LYS A 288 -7.26 -16.90 -7.44
N LEU A 289 -8.07 -17.10 -6.42
CA LEU A 289 -7.63 -17.67 -5.16
C LEU A 289 -7.42 -19.18 -5.37
N LEU A 290 -6.29 -19.72 -4.90
CA LEU A 290 -6.03 -21.15 -5.02
C LEU A 290 -7.09 -21.94 -4.25
N PRO A 291 -7.75 -22.95 -4.85
CA PRO A 291 -8.68 -23.80 -4.11
C PRO A 291 -7.92 -24.64 -3.08
N TRP A 292 -8.22 -24.43 -1.80
CA TRP A 292 -7.66 -25.22 -0.70
C TRP A 292 -8.41 -26.55 -0.56
N THR A 293 -8.18 -27.50 -1.48
CA THR A 293 -8.46 -28.92 -1.20
C THR A 293 -7.21 -29.56 -0.63
N PHE A 294 -6.91 -29.29 0.65
CA PHE A 294 -5.77 -29.91 1.33
C PHE A 294 -6.10 -31.35 1.71
N VAL A 295 -5.82 -32.29 0.80
CA VAL A 295 -5.33 -33.60 1.22
C VAL A 295 -3.83 -33.41 1.41
N ALA A 296 -3.38 -33.24 2.65
CA ALA A 296 -1.95 -33.23 2.94
C ALA A 296 -1.29 -34.48 2.34
N PRO A 297 -0.06 -34.42 1.79
CA PRO A 297 0.71 -35.61 1.56
C PRO A 297 0.84 -36.33 2.92
N ARG A 298 0.33 -37.56 3.01
CA ARG A 298 0.73 -38.45 4.09
C ARG A 298 2.21 -38.76 3.84
N LEU A 299 3.08 -38.04 4.52
CA LEU A 299 4.50 -38.39 4.57
C LEU A 299 4.60 -39.76 5.26
N ALA A 300 5.42 -40.63 4.68
CA ALA A 300 5.72 -41.97 5.19
C ALA A 300 6.62 -41.89 6.44
#